data_AF-A0A4P9ZP50-F1
#
_entry.id   AF-A0A4P9ZP50-F1
#
_cell.length_a   1.000
_cell.length_b   1.000
_cell.length_c   1.000
_cell.angle_alpha   90.00
_cell.angle_beta   90.00
_cell.angle_gamma   90.00
#
_symmetry.space_group_name_H-M   'P 1'
#
loop_
_entity.id
_entity.type
_entity.pdbx_description
1 polymer ?
#
loop_
_entity_poly.entity_id
_entity_poly.type
_entity_poly.pdbx_seq_one_letter_code
_entity_poly.pdbx_strand_id
1 'polypeptide(L)'
;MAFNPNNYLGTEAFADFDLAKLESIFATKTKIIAPFIAIVTAMFLVSTVLFLIKSRTSRELQRRSVGLTLAGSVLGYFVFIVFALRSIVDITCSAIIWPTYLGLLQVNLVVFLKALRLWVMNYSNRAKVIRLESPEQPETFWERHRTFFKYDTLDRRMLLALLVISVPLACFLTVIAVRSDDYAMGRNTIWCSIGWEIIPVTILVGLVCLVVFPITMFKIRRIRDAYLIRNDLLVACLSSAILVPSFYIMESAIEKDKEIYFNSTLFLSINMVILQVSAVVVPLIQFRNVPGDHPAQQGLSIRQTFIQIAEDPQWMAQLCKFCELNFCSELALFLNEYRKLKFLIWESKVTDIKMEIPSQKSSMEIINSLDSLPPPFDLTSSDPLHSDLLHLPNQSSSETFTLPLAPIDEDAVPSYAPASSSKLVDLLLKKPTKTLPATTYNDFSITTSILDELPHQRDRPVKSTLRHHYFLFYQRFCAPDAMWEVNLSGRTLRTITDQIERNAPTLAMFDTAKDEVCQLLMQDILPKFIMAHFHQARDFK
;
A
#
# COMPACT_ATOMS: atom_id res chain seq x y z
N MET A 1 34.28 -43.88 9.56
CA MET A 1 33.32 -45.00 9.71
C MET A 1 33.19 -45.65 8.35
N ALA A 2 33.79 -46.84 8.17
CA ALA A 2 33.71 -47.57 6.91
C ALA A 2 32.33 -48.23 6.81
N PHE A 3 31.55 -47.81 5.81
CA PHE A 3 30.24 -48.38 5.50
C PHE A 3 30.48 -49.80 4.95
N ASN A 4 29.99 -50.83 5.65
CA ASN A 4 30.12 -52.22 5.22
C ASN A 4 28.89 -52.60 4.37
N PRO A 5 29.01 -52.69 3.02
CA PRO A 5 27.88 -52.99 2.14
C PRO A 5 27.33 -54.42 2.31
N ASN A 6 28.03 -55.31 3.04
CA ASN A 6 27.59 -56.70 3.22
C ASN A 6 26.61 -56.91 4.39
N ASN A 7 26.30 -55.87 5.19
CA ASN A 7 25.35 -55.99 6.31
C ASN A 7 23.86 -55.80 5.93
N TYR A 8 23.54 -55.66 4.64
CA TYR A 8 22.15 -55.60 4.15
C TYR A 8 21.63 -56.92 3.56
N LEU A 9 22.37 -58.01 3.70
CA LEU A 9 21.86 -59.37 3.41
C LEU A 9 21.05 -59.91 4.59
N GLY A 10 20.02 -59.16 4.99
CA GLY A 10 18.84 -59.68 5.68
C GLY A 10 17.79 -60.10 4.65
N THR A 11 18.18 -60.90 3.66
CA THR A 11 17.34 -61.28 2.51
C THR A 11 16.20 -62.24 2.85
N GLU A 12 16.15 -62.80 4.06
CA GLU A 12 15.09 -63.75 4.44
C GLU A 12 13.86 -63.11 5.11
N ALA A 13 13.99 -61.91 5.69
CA ALA A 13 12.85 -61.24 6.35
C ALA A 13 11.93 -60.45 5.40
N PHE A 14 12.36 -60.22 4.15
CA PHE A 14 11.58 -59.49 3.13
C PHE A 14 10.85 -60.40 2.13
N ALA A 15 11.08 -61.72 2.18
CA ALA A 15 10.49 -62.66 1.21
C ALA A 15 8.97 -62.85 1.39
N ASP A 16 8.42 -62.53 2.56
CA ASP A 16 6.98 -62.63 2.86
C ASP A 16 6.25 -61.26 2.80
N PHE A 17 6.93 -60.17 2.42
CA PHE A 17 6.23 -58.90 2.24
C PHE A 17 5.45 -58.93 0.93
N ASP A 18 4.13 -59.14 1.06
CA ASP A 18 3.17 -59.33 -0.03
C ASP A 18 3.26 -58.21 -1.09
N LEU A 19 3.96 -58.51 -2.19
CA LEU A 19 4.15 -57.60 -3.34
C LEU A 19 2.79 -57.07 -3.85
N ALA A 20 1.75 -57.91 -3.81
CA ALA A 20 0.41 -57.52 -4.23
C ALA A 20 -0.19 -56.43 -3.33
N LYS A 21 0.14 -56.44 -2.03
CA LYS A 21 -0.28 -55.39 -1.09
C LYS A 21 0.41 -54.06 -1.40
N LEU A 22 1.70 -54.06 -1.75
CA LEU A 22 2.42 -52.85 -2.17
C LEU A 22 1.85 -52.28 -3.46
N GLU A 23 1.68 -53.10 -4.49
CA GLU A 23 1.09 -52.68 -5.77
C GLU A 23 -0.31 -52.09 -5.58
N SER A 24 -1.13 -52.70 -4.73
CA SER A 24 -2.46 -52.20 -4.37
C SER A 24 -2.40 -50.82 -3.68
N ILE A 25 -1.46 -50.61 -2.76
CA ILE A 25 -1.25 -49.32 -2.09
C ILE A 25 -0.80 -48.26 -3.09
N PHE A 26 0.17 -48.56 -3.96
CA PHE A 26 0.64 -47.63 -5.00
C PHE A 26 -0.46 -47.28 -6.01
N ALA A 27 -1.23 -48.27 -6.46
CA ALA A 27 -2.36 -48.05 -7.36
C ALA A 27 -3.44 -47.16 -6.70
N THR A 28 -3.72 -47.38 -5.41
CA THR A 28 -4.68 -46.58 -4.66
C THR A 28 -4.20 -45.14 -4.47
N LYS A 29 -2.93 -44.94 -4.07
CA LYS A 29 -2.32 -43.61 -3.95
C LYS A 29 -2.36 -42.85 -5.26
N THR A 30 -1.97 -43.50 -6.36
CA THR A 30 -1.98 -42.87 -7.69
C THR A 30 -3.38 -42.43 -8.10
N LYS A 31 -4.40 -43.28 -7.89
CA LYS A 31 -5.80 -42.97 -8.22
C LYS A 31 -6.35 -41.76 -7.44
N ILE A 32 -5.89 -41.53 -6.22
CA ILE A 32 -6.38 -40.44 -5.36
C ILE A 32 -5.54 -39.17 -5.52
N ILE A 33 -4.22 -39.29 -5.53
CA ILE A 33 -3.30 -38.13 -5.50
C ILE A 33 -3.18 -37.51 -6.89
N ALA A 34 -3.14 -38.29 -7.97
CA ALA A 34 -3.02 -37.76 -9.34
C ALA A 34 -4.12 -36.75 -9.71
N PRO A 35 -5.43 -37.02 -9.50
CA PRO A 35 -6.47 -36.03 -9.80
C PRO A 35 -6.35 -34.79 -8.93
N PHE A 36 -5.94 -34.93 -7.66
CA PHE A 36 -5.69 -33.77 -6.79
C PHE A 36 -4.57 -32.88 -7.36
N ILE A 37 -3.43 -33.47 -7.77
CA ILE A 37 -2.33 -32.74 -8.41
C ILE A 37 -2.81 -32.03 -9.67
N ALA A 38 -3.62 -32.70 -10.50
CA ALA A 38 -4.15 -32.12 -11.73
C ALA A 38 -5.07 -30.91 -11.45
N ILE A 39 -5.96 -31.02 -10.46
CA ILE A 39 -6.85 -29.91 -10.04
C ILE A 39 -6.03 -28.73 -9.51
N VAL A 40 -5.06 -28.96 -8.63
CA VAL A 40 -4.21 -27.90 -8.07
C VAL A 40 -3.36 -27.27 -9.17
N THR A 41 -2.81 -28.06 -10.08
CA THR A 41 -2.05 -27.57 -11.24
C THR A 41 -2.92 -26.66 -12.12
N ALA A 42 -4.13 -27.09 -12.46
CA ALA A 42 -5.07 -26.27 -13.21
C ALA A 42 -5.41 -24.97 -12.45
N MET A 43 -5.61 -25.05 -11.14
CA MET A 43 -5.83 -23.86 -10.29
C MET A 43 -4.64 -22.89 -10.37
N PHE A 44 -3.39 -23.36 -10.23
CA PHE A 44 -2.19 -22.52 -10.33
C PHE A 44 -2.10 -21.81 -11.68
N LEU A 45 -2.26 -22.55 -12.78
CA LEU A 45 -2.14 -22.01 -14.13
C LEU A 45 -3.26 -21.00 -14.42
N VAL A 46 -4.52 -21.39 -14.21
CA VAL A 46 -5.69 -20.55 -14.52
C VAL A 46 -5.69 -19.29 -13.66
N SER A 47 -5.48 -19.41 -12.34
CA SER A 47 -5.47 -18.24 -11.45
C SER A 47 -4.32 -17.28 -11.79
N THR A 48 -3.12 -17.78 -12.09
CA THR A 48 -1.98 -16.93 -12.44
C THR A 48 -2.20 -16.20 -13.77
N VAL A 49 -2.72 -16.88 -14.79
CA VAL A 49 -3.04 -16.26 -16.09
C VAL A 49 -4.14 -15.21 -15.92
N LEU A 50 -5.23 -15.51 -15.20
CA LEU A 50 -6.29 -14.55 -14.94
C LEU A 50 -5.78 -13.34 -14.15
N PHE A 51 -4.91 -13.54 -13.17
CA PHE A 51 -4.27 -12.47 -12.42
C PHE A 51 -3.44 -11.58 -13.33
N LEU A 52 -2.66 -12.15 -14.25
CA LEU A 52 -1.88 -11.37 -15.21
C LEU A 52 -2.77 -10.53 -16.14
N ILE A 53 -3.83 -11.14 -16.70
CA ILE A 53 -4.76 -10.43 -17.58
C ILE A 53 -5.44 -9.29 -16.82
N LYS A 54 -5.97 -9.55 -15.63
CA LYS A 54 -6.70 -8.56 -14.84
C LYS A 54 -5.80 -7.50 -14.22
N SER A 55 -4.55 -7.82 -13.90
CA SER A 55 -3.58 -6.84 -13.40
C SER A 55 -3.23 -5.76 -14.42
N ARG A 56 -3.42 -6.01 -15.72
CA ARG A 56 -3.22 -4.98 -16.75
C ARG A 56 -4.31 -3.91 -16.72
N THR A 57 -5.53 -4.28 -16.33
CA THR A 57 -6.69 -3.37 -16.34
C THR A 57 -7.00 -2.78 -14.96
N SER A 58 -6.67 -3.48 -13.88
CA SER A 58 -7.01 -3.08 -12.51
C SER A 58 -5.84 -2.42 -11.78
N ARG A 59 -6.01 -1.15 -11.40
CA ARG A 59 -5.05 -0.42 -10.56
C ARG A 59 -4.87 -1.05 -9.19
N GLU A 60 -5.91 -1.66 -8.63
CA GLU A 60 -5.85 -2.31 -7.31
C GLU A 60 -4.90 -3.51 -7.31
N LEU A 61 -4.96 -4.32 -8.38
CA LEU A 61 -4.05 -5.46 -8.55
C LEU A 61 -2.62 -5.01 -8.84
N GLN A 62 -2.42 -3.88 -9.54
CA GLN A 62 -1.09 -3.32 -9.79
C GLN A 62 -0.36 -2.91 -8.50
N ARG A 63 -1.11 -2.46 -7.48
CA ARG A 63 -0.54 -2.12 -6.16
C ARG A 63 0.03 -3.35 -5.43
N ARG A 64 -0.34 -4.57 -5.81
CA ARG A 64 0.04 -5.84 -5.16
C ARG A 64 1.36 -6.45 -5.68
N SER A 65 2.25 -5.68 -6.31
CA SER A 65 3.51 -6.16 -6.87
C SER A 65 3.34 -7.30 -7.87
N VAL A 66 2.86 -6.99 -9.08
CA VAL A 66 2.53 -8.00 -10.10
C VAL A 66 3.74 -8.89 -10.40
N GLY A 67 4.93 -8.29 -10.56
CA GLY A 67 6.16 -9.02 -10.88
C GLY A 67 6.59 -9.99 -9.79
N LEU A 68 6.61 -9.55 -8.53
CA LEU A 68 6.94 -10.42 -7.39
C LEU A 68 5.91 -11.52 -7.18
N THR A 69 4.62 -11.21 -7.36
CA THR A 69 3.54 -12.20 -7.25
C THR A 69 3.63 -13.26 -8.35
N LEU A 70 3.96 -12.85 -9.58
CA LEU A 70 4.19 -13.78 -10.68
C LEU A 70 5.41 -14.68 -10.41
N ALA A 71 6.53 -14.08 -10.00
CA ALA A 71 7.74 -14.82 -9.66
C ALA A 71 7.48 -15.85 -8.54
N GLY A 72 6.79 -15.44 -7.48
CA GLY A 72 6.37 -16.31 -6.38
C GLY A 72 5.45 -17.45 -6.84
N SER A 73 4.48 -17.18 -7.72
CA SER A 73 3.59 -18.21 -8.27
C SER A 73 4.33 -19.23 -9.12
N VAL A 74 5.21 -18.80 -10.02
CA VAL A 74 5.99 -19.69 -10.89
C VAL A 74 6.94 -20.57 -10.08
N LEU A 75 7.68 -19.97 -9.14
CA LEU A 75 8.58 -20.70 -8.26
C LEU A 75 7.80 -21.64 -7.32
N GLY A 76 6.67 -21.18 -6.79
CA GLY A 76 5.79 -21.98 -5.93
C GLY A 76 5.18 -23.17 -6.66
N TYR A 77 4.78 -22.99 -7.92
CA TYR A 77 4.31 -24.08 -8.78
C TYR A 77 5.42 -25.08 -9.06
N PHE A 78 6.65 -24.62 -9.33
CA PHE A 78 7.80 -25.50 -9.54
C PHE A 78 8.11 -26.36 -8.29
N VAL A 79 8.07 -25.77 -7.10
CA VAL A 79 8.18 -26.52 -5.84
C VAL A 79 7.02 -27.50 -5.69
N PHE A 80 5.78 -27.02 -5.83
CA PHE A 80 4.59 -27.84 -5.70
C PHE A 80 4.63 -29.08 -6.60
N ILE A 81 4.89 -28.92 -7.89
CA ILE A 81 4.81 -30.03 -8.83
C ILE A 81 5.86 -31.10 -8.54
N VAL A 82 7.10 -30.73 -8.21
CA VAL A 82 8.15 -31.72 -7.90
C VAL A 82 7.84 -32.46 -6.60
N PHE A 83 7.49 -31.73 -5.53
CA PHE A 83 7.19 -32.36 -4.24
C PHE A 83 5.89 -33.16 -4.24
N ALA A 84 4.89 -32.75 -5.02
CA ALA A 84 3.66 -33.50 -5.18
C ALA A 84 3.85 -34.74 -6.06
N LEU A 85 4.63 -34.65 -7.14
CA LEU A 85 4.96 -35.80 -7.99
C LEU A 85 5.81 -36.84 -7.23
N ARG A 86 6.68 -36.42 -6.30
CA ARG A 86 7.41 -37.34 -5.40
C ARG A 86 6.47 -38.25 -4.60
N SER A 87 5.22 -37.85 -4.39
CA SER A 87 4.21 -38.67 -3.69
C SER A 87 3.62 -39.79 -4.55
N ILE A 88 3.86 -39.77 -5.87
CA ILE A 88 3.32 -40.74 -6.84
C ILE A 88 4.45 -41.51 -7.52
N VAL A 89 5.52 -40.82 -7.88
CA VAL A 89 6.63 -41.34 -8.67
C VAL A 89 7.91 -41.18 -7.87
N ASP A 90 8.79 -42.17 -7.96
CA ASP A 90 10.13 -42.09 -7.42
C ASP A 90 10.93 -41.02 -8.18
N ILE A 91 11.09 -39.86 -7.55
CA ILE A 91 11.90 -38.76 -8.08
C ILE A 91 13.32 -38.89 -7.55
N THR A 92 14.31 -38.77 -8.43
CA THR A 92 15.72 -38.83 -8.05
C THR A 92 16.10 -37.69 -7.11
N CYS A 93 17.06 -37.93 -6.22
CA CYS A 93 17.55 -36.93 -5.28
C CYS A 93 18.08 -35.68 -5.98
N SER A 94 18.74 -35.85 -7.13
CA SER A 94 19.17 -34.73 -7.96
C SER A 94 17.99 -33.86 -8.40
N ALA A 95 16.83 -34.41 -8.74
CA ALA A 95 15.68 -33.61 -9.16
C ALA A 95 14.99 -32.87 -8.00
N ILE A 96 15.10 -33.37 -6.77
CA ILE A 96 14.51 -32.75 -5.57
C ILE A 96 15.37 -31.58 -5.04
N ILE A 97 16.69 -31.64 -5.20
CA ILE A 97 17.57 -30.60 -4.63
C ILE A 97 17.42 -29.25 -5.34
N TRP A 98 17.17 -29.24 -6.64
CA TRP A 98 16.93 -28.00 -7.42
C TRP A 98 15.75 -27.18 -6.93
N PRO A 99 14.51 -27.71 -6.83
CA PRO A 99 13.38 -26.95 -6.29
C PRO A 99 13.54 -26.61 -4.82
N THR A 100 14.34 -27.35 -4.04
CA THR A 100 14.64 -26.98 -2.66
C THR A 100 15.47 -25.69 -2.58
N TYR A 101 16.54 -25.59 -3.38
CA TYR A 101 17.45 -24.44 -3.38
C TYR A 101 16.93 -23.24 -4.19
N LEU A 102 16.46 -23.47 -5.42
CA LEU A 102 16.02 -22.39 -6.31
C LEU A 102 14.52 -22.09 -6.19
N GLY A 103 13.73 -23.04 -5.71
CA GLY A 103 12.29 -22.84 -5.53
C GLY A 103 11.95 -22.40 -4.12
N LEU A 104 12.08 -23.29 -3.13
CA LEU A 104 11.57 -23.10 -1.78
C LEU A 104 12.19 -21.88 -1.09
N LEU A 105 13.51 -21.72 -1.16
CA LEU A 105 14.18 -20.54 -0.60
C LEU A 105 13.73 -19.24 -1.30
N GLN A 106 13.64 -19.25 -2.64
CA GLN A 106 13.25 -18.06 -3.40
C GLN A 106 11.78 -17.67 -3.18
N VAL A 107 10.86 -18.63 -3.05
CA VAL A 107 9.45 -18.36 -2.71
C VAL A 107 9.36 -17.65 -1.35
N ASN A 108 10.10 -18.12 -0.35
CA ASN A 108 10.12 -17.48 0.97
C ASN A 108 10.75 -16.08 0.93
N LEU A 109 11.81 -15.89 0.12
CA LEU A 109 12.39 -14.56 -0.13
C LEU A 109 11.41 -13.62 -0.85
N VAL A 110 10.61 -14.11 -1.80
CA VAL A 110 9.54 -13.32 -2.44
C VAL A 110 8.52 -12.85 -1.41
N VAL A 111 8.07 -13.72 -0.51
CA VAL A 111 7.15 -13.35 0.58
C VAL A 111 7.76 -12.25 1.46
N PHE A 112 9.03 -12.41 1.86
CA PHE A 112 9.76 -11.39 2.61
C PHE A 112 9.84 -10.05 1.87
N LEU A 113 10.22 -10.06 0.59
CA LEU A 113 10.36 -8.84 -0.21
C LEU A 113 9.03 -8.11 -0.41
N LYS A 114 7.92 -8.85 -0.57
CA LYS A 114 6.58 -8.24 -0.62
C LYS A 114 6.22 -7.57 0.71
N ALA A 115 6.58 -8.17 1.84
CA ALA A 115 6.35 -7.56 3.14
C ALA A 115 7.26 -6.35 3.40
N LEU A 116 8.52 -6.42 2.97
CA LEU A 116 9.45 -5.29 2.98
C LEU A 116 8.92 -4.13 2.14
N ARG A 117 8.40 -4.41 0.93
CA ARG A 117 7.75 -3.41 0.07
C ARG A 117 6.59 -2.73 0.80
N LEU A 118 5.67 -3.50 1.40
CA LEU A 118 4.53 -2.94 2.12
C LEU A 118 4.99 -2.04 3.28
N TRP A 119 6.01 -2.48 4.03
CA TRP A 119 6.57 -1.70 5.13
C TRP A 119 7.19 -0.39 4.66
N VAL A 120 8.02 -0.41 3.61
CA VAL A 120 8.63 0.78 3.01
C VAL A 120 7.56 1.74 2.48
N MET A 121 6.53 1.23 1.81
CA MET A 121 5.42 2.02 1.30
C MET A 121 4.66 2.73 2.43
N ASN A 122 4.33 2.01 3.50
CA ASN A 122 3.66 2.59 4.65
C ASN A 122 4.52 3.65 5.36
N TYR A 123 5.82 3.39 5.51
CA TYR A 123 6.72 4.36 6.13
C TYR A 123 6.85 5.63 5.28
N SER A 124 7.03 5.48 3.97
CA SER A 124 7.12 6.60 3.02
C SER A 124 5.88 7.49 3.06
N ASN A 125 4.68 6.89 3.06
CA ASN A 125 3.44 7.66 3.09
C ASN A 125 3.21 8.37 4.44
N ARG A 126 3.61 7.76 5.57
CA ARG A 126 3.59 8.44 6.87
C ARG A 126 4.53 9.63 6.92
N ALA A 127 5.77 9.47 6.42
CA ALA A 127 6.73 10.57 6.37
C ALA A 127 6.20 11.75 5.54
N LYS A 128 5.54 11.46 4.40
CA LYS A 128 4.87 12.49 3.58
C LYS A 128 3.82 13.28 4.34
N VAL A 129 3.01 12.64 5.18
CA VAL A 129 1.97 13.31 5.97
C VAL A 129 2.59 14.14 7.09
N ILE A 130 3.54 13.59 7.85
CA ILE A 130 4.24 14.31 8.92
C ILE A 130 4.91 15.58 8.39
N ARG A 131 5.52 15.51 7.20
CA ARG A 131 6.18 16.67 6.59
C ARG A 131 5.22 17.81 6.23
N LEU A 132 3.94 17.51 6.04
CA LEU A 132 2.93 18.53 5.75
C LEU A 132 2.44 19.20 7.01
N GLU A 133 2.36 18.45 8.10
CA GLU A 133 2.08 19.00 9.42
C GLU A 133 3.25 19.83 9.94
N SER A 134 4.48 19.52 9.54
CA SER A 134 5.69 20.19 10.01
C SER A 134 6.74 20.31 8.91
N PRO A 135 6.62 21.30 8.00
CA PRO A 135 7.54 21.46 6.87
C PRO A 135 8.97 21.81 7.29
N GLU A 136 9.17 22.31 8.52
CA GLU A 136 10.46 22.67 9.09
C GLU A 136 11.28 21.45 9.56
N GLN A 137 10.68 20.25 9.63
CA GLN A 137 11.41 19.07 10.06
C GLN A 137 12.49 18.68 9.05
N PRO A 138 13.66 18.23 9.53
CA PRO A 138 14.75 17.80 8.67
C PRO A 138 14.33 16.61 7.81
N GLU A 139 14.83 16.56 6.58
CA GLU A 139 14.53 15.47 5.66
C GLU A 139 14.89 14.12 6.26
N THR A 140 13.93 13.21 6.28
CA THR A 140 14.19 11.85 6.72
C THR A 140 15.06 11.11 5.70
N PHE A 141 15.75 10.06 6.15
CA PHE A 141 16.59 9.21 5.28
C PHE A 141 15.85 8.78 3.99
N TRP A 142 14.57 8.45 4.10
CA TRP A 142 13.74 7.93 3.02
C TRP A 142 13.40 8.99 1.98
N GLU A 143 13.24 10.24 2.41
CA GLU A 143 13.00 11.37 1.51
C GLU A 143 14.25 11.69 0.70
N ARG A 144 15.40 11.72 1.36
CA ARG A 144 16.70 11.93 0.70
C ARG A 144 16.96 10.88 -0.37
N HIS A 145 16.53 9.63 -0.14
CA HIS A 145 16.73 8.51 -1.06
C HIS A 145 15.45 8.15 -1.84
N ARG A 146 14.52 9.07 -2.06
CA ARG A 146 13.24 8.78 -2.74
C ARG A 146 13.40 8.12 -4.12
N THR A 147 14.43 8.49 -4.87
CA THR A 147 14.74 7.92 -6.19
C THR A 147 15.09 6.43 -6.07
N PHE A 148 15.52 5.99 -4.87
CA PHE A 148 15.71 4.58 -4.61
C PHE A 148 14.40 3.81 -4.42
N PHE A 149 13.31 4.48 -4.05
CA PHE A 149 12.06 3.85 -3.60
C PHE A 149 10.86 4.12 -4.51
N LYS A 150 11.04 4.60 -5.74
CA LYS A 150 9.93 4.71 -6.70
C LYS A 150 9.33 3.33 -6.95
N TYR A 151 8.01 3.19 -6.83
CA TYR A 151 7.29 1.91 -6.84
C TYR A 151 7.67 1.00 -8.01
N ASP A 152 7.67 1.53 -9.24
CA ASP A 152 7.99 0.75 -10.44
C ASP A 152 9.45 0.28 -10.45
N THR A 153 10.36 1.10 -9.94
CA THR A 153 11.78 0.73 -9.83
C THR A 153 12.03 -0.21 -8.66
N LEU A 154 11.25 -0.11 -7.60
CA LEU A 154 11.40 -0.91 -6.39
C LEU A 154 11.12 -2.39 -6.70
N ASP A 155 10.04 -2.68 -7.42
CA ASP A 155 9.74 -4.05 -7.86
C ASP A 155 10.82 -4.64 -8.74
N ARG A 156 11.28 -3.88 -9.75
CA ARG A 156 12.35 -4.33 -10.64
C ARG A 156 13.64 -4.60 -9.90
N ARG A 157 13.99 -3.78 -8.90
CA ARG A 157 15.17 -3.97 -8.07
C ARG A 157 15.03 -5.13 -7.10
N MET A 158 13.85 -5.36 -6.54
CA MET A 158 13.57 -6.54 -5.71
C MET A 158 13.67 -7.83 -6.54
N LEU A 159 13.15 -7.83 -7.78
CA LEU A 159 13.34 -8.94 -8.72
C LEU A 159 14.81 -9.13 -9.10
N LEU A 160 15.54 -8.05 -9.35
CA LEU A 160 16.97 -8.12 -9.61
C LEU A 160 17.74 -8.68 -8.39
N ALA A 161 17.37 -8.28 -7.17
CA ALA A 161 17.95 -8.80 -5.95
C ALA A 161 17.71 -10.30 -5.79
N LEU A 162 16.50 -10.80 -6.10
CA LEU A 162 16.20 -12.23 -6.13
C LEU A 162 17.11 -12.96 -7.13
N LEU A 163 17.29 -12.40 -8.32
CA LEU A 163 18.17 -12.98 -9.35
C LEU A 163 19.64 -13.00 -8.88
N VAL A 164 20.13 -11.91 -8.30
CA VAL A 164 21.49 -11.82 -7.76
C VAL A 164 21.72 -12.85 -6.64
N ILE A 165 20.73 -13.07 -5.76
CA ILE A 165 20.80 -14.10 -4.71
C ILE A 165 20.72 -15.52 -5.31
N SER A 166 19.99 -15.70 -6.41
CA SER A 166 19.83 -17.01 -7.08
C SER A 166 21.12 -17.50 -7.74
N VAL A 167 21.96 -16.61 -8.26
CA VAL A 167 23.23 -16.97 -8.94
C VAL A 167 24.18 -17.79 -8.05
N PRO A 168 24.60 -17.34 -6.84
CA PRO A 168 25.50 -18.12 -6.00
C PRO A 168 24.87 -19.45 -5.55
N LEU A 169 23.55 -19.50 -5.35
CA LEU A 169 22.84 -20.75 -5.04
C LEU A 169 22.89 -21.74 -6.21
N ALA A 170 22.72 -21.27 -7.44
CA ALA A 170 22.86 -22.11 -8.64
C ALA A 170 24.31 -22.60 -8.83
N CYS A 171 25.30 -21.75 -8.56
CA CYS A 171 26.71 -22.17 -8.55
C CYS A 171 26.95 -23.27 -7.50
N PHE A 172 26.43 -23.10 -6.29
CA PHE A 172 26.55 -24.09 -5.23
C PHE A 172 25.85 -25.42 -5.56
N LEU A 173 24.65 -25.36 -6.14
CA LEU A 173 23.96 -26.54 -6.69
C LEU A 173 24.78 -27.27 -7.75
N THR A 174 25.48 -26.52 -8.60
CA THR A 174 26.37 -27.11 -9.61
C THR A 174 27.52 -27.87 -8.94
N VAL A 175 28.08 -27.34 -7.85
CA VAL A 175 29.11 -28.04 -7.06
C VAL A 175 28.54 -29.32 -6.46
N ILE A 176 27.33 -29.28 -5.88
CA ILE A 176 26.66 -30.47 -5.34
C ILE A 176 26.44 -31.52 -6.44
N ALA A 177 25.91 -31.11 -7.59
CA ALA A 177 25.63 -31.99 -8.72
C ALA A 177 26.88 -32.67 -9.32
N VAL A 178 28.08 -32.12 -9.07
CA VAL A 178 29.35 -32.69 -9.53
C VAL A 178 30.05 -33.50 -8.43
N ARG A 179 29.95 -33.08 -7.17
CA ARG A 179 30.74 -33.65 -6.06
C ARG A 179 29.99 -34.68 -5.22
N SER A 180 28.67 -34.60 -5.16
CA SER A 180 27.90 -35.48 -4.28
C SER A 180 27.61 -36.80 -4.97
N ASP A 181 27.91 -37.89 -4.28
CA ASP A 181 27.56 -39.24 -4.73
C ASP A 181 26.05 -39.49 -4.74
N ASP A 182 25.29 -38.84 -3.85
CA ASP A 182 23.85 -39.04 -3.73
C ASP A 182 23.05 -38.12 -4.66
N TYR A 183 23.61 -36.96 -5.01
CA TYR A 183 22.92 -35.92 -5.78
C TYR A 183 23.52 -35.64 -7.17
N ALA A 184 24.49 -36.45 -7.61
CA ALA A 184 25.11 -36.29 -8.93
C ALA A 184 24.09 -36.42 -10.07
N MET A 185 24.22 -35.58 -11.10
CA MET A 185 23.42 -35.71 -12.31
C MET A 185 23.66 -37.08 -12.98
N GLY A 186 22.57 -37.82 -13.22
CA GLY A 186 22.61 -39.13 -13.88
C GLY A 186 22.62 -40.33 -12.93
N ARG A 187 22.69 -40.12 -11.61
CA ARG A 187 22.43 -41.19 -10.64
C ARG A 187 20.94 -41.30 -10.32
N ASN A 188 20.45 -42.53 -10.31
CA ASN A 188 19.05 -42.87 -9.99
C ASN A 188 18.89 -43.24 -8.52
N THR A 189 19.49 -42.45 -7.63
CA THR A 189 19.31 -42.56 -6.18
C THR A 189 17.93 -41.99 -5.82
N ILE A 190 17.07 -42.85 -5.28
CA ILE A 190 15.71 -42.50 -4.84
C ILE A 190 15.71 -42.12 -3.36
N TRP A 191 16.63 -42.69 -2.59
CA TRP A 191 16.75 -42.48 -1.15
C TRP A 191 17.74 -41.37 -0.85
N CYS A 192 17.23 -40.19 -0.48
CA CYS A 192 18.06 -39.03 -0.21
C CYS A 192 18.44 -39.01 1.27
N SER A 193 19.72 -39.22 1.58
CA SER A 193 20.20 -39.01 2.94
C SER A 193 20.32 -37.51 3.24
N ILE A 194 20.03 -37.10 4.47
CA ILE A 194 20.30 -35.72 4.90
C ILE A 194 21.83 -35.59 5.06
N GLY A 195 22.48 -35.24 3.97
CA GLY A 195 23.92 -34.98 3.91
C GLY A 195 24.27 -33.50 4.01
N TRP A 196 25.56 -33.20 3.85
CA TRP A 196 26.09 -31.84 3.85
C TRP A 196 25.49 -30.97 2.72
N GLU A 197 24.94 -31.62 1.69
CA GLU A 197 24.29 -31.02 0.53
C GLU A 197 23.00 -30.27 0.90
N ILE A 198 22.28 -30.70 1.94
CA ILE A 198 20.99 -30.10 2.35
C ILE A 198 21.17 -29.08 3.49
N ILE A 199 22.22 -29.22 4.30
CA ILE A 199 22.42 -28.40 5.51
C ILE A 199 22.37 -26.88 5.21
N PRO A 200 23.06 -26.33 4.19
CA PRO A 200 23.06 -24.88 3.94
C PRO A 200 21.68 -24.32 3.63
N VAL A 201 20.90 -24.97 2.77
CA VAL A 201 19.54 -24.51 2.45
C VAL A 201 18.62 -24.64 3.65
N THR A 202 18.72 -25.71 4.43
CA THR A 202 17.89 -25.89 5.64
C THR A 202 18.18 -24.80 6.66
N ILE A 203 19.45 -24.42 6.87
CA ILE A 203 19.80 -23.31 7.77
C ILE A 203 19.23 -21.99 7.25
N LEU A 204 19.39 -21.69 5.95
CA LEU A 204 18.89 -20.44 5.35
C LEU A 204 17.36 -20.35 5.42
N VAL A 205 16.66 -21.42 5.04
CA VAL A 205 15.20 -21.48 5.10
C VAL A 205 14.72 -21.42 6.55
N GLY A 206 15.38 -22.13 7.47
CA GLY A 206 15.11 -22.06 8.90
C GLY A 206 15.26 -20.65 9.46
N LEU A 207 16.33 -19.93 9.11
CA LEU A 207 16.54 -18.54 9.51
C LEU A 207 15.42 -17.62 8.98
N VAL A 208 15.03 -17.79 7.72
CA VAL A 208 13.94 -16.98 7.14
C VAL A 208 12.62 -17.26 7.85
N CYS A 209 12.25 -18.54 8.02
CA CYS A 209 10.98 -18.95 8.59
C CYS A 209 10.88 -18.65 10.10
N LEU A 210 11.95 -18.87 10.87
CA LEU A 210 11.92 -18.79 12.35
C LEU A 210 12.36 -17.42 12.89
N VAL A 211 13.10 -16.62 12.13
CA VAL A 211 13.58 -15.31 12.60
C VAL A 211 13.01 -14.18 11.75
N VAL A 212 13.19 -14.24 10.43
CA VAL A 212 12.78 -13.13 9.55
C VAL A 212 11.26 -12.96 9.51
N PHE A 213 10.50 -14.05 9.35
CA PHE A 213 9.04 -13.97 9.29
C PHE A 213 8.39 -13.47 10.58
N PRO A 214 8.75 -13.91 11.80
CA PRO A 214 8.21 -13.33 13.03
C PRO A 214 8.50 -11.82 13.16
N ILE A 215 9.72 -11.38 12.84
CA ILE A 215 10.07 -9.95 12.86
C ILE A 215 9.21 -9.18 11.85
N THR A 216 9.10 -9.69 10.63
CA THR A 216 8.28 -9.09 9.59
C THR A 216 6.81 -9.01 10.00
N MET A 217 6.22 -10.09 10.51
CA MET A 217 4.85 -10.13 11.02
C MET A 217 4.65 -9.07 12.12
N PHE A 218 5.58 -8.97 13.07
CA PHE A 218 5.53 -7.96 14.13
C PHE A 218 5.55 -6.53 13.60
N LYS A 219 6.34 -6.27 12.54
CA LYS A 219 6.42 -4.93 11.92
C LYS A 219 5.17 -4.60 11.10
N ILE A 220 4.62 -5.55 10.33
CA ILE A 220 3.49 -5.28 9.44
C ILE A 220 2.12 -5.32 10.14
N ARG A 221 2.00 -5.94 11.34
CA ARG A 221 0.71 -6.06 12.05
C ARG A 221 0.02 -4.70 12.30
N ARG A 222 0.81 -3.63 12.52
CA ARG A 222 0.30 -2.28 12.81
C ARG A 222 -0.04 -1.46 11.58
N ILE A 223 0.29 -1.97 10.38
CA ILE A 223 -0.08 -1.31 9.14
C ILE A 223 -1.59 -1.53 8.95
N ARG A 224 -2.33 -0.47 8.62
CA ARG A 224 -3.71 -0.60 8.17
C ARG A 224 -3.67 -0.40 6.67
N ASP A 225 -4.10 -1.40 5.94
CA ASP A 225 -4.09 -1.41 4.49
C ASP A 225 -5.49 -1.76 4.00
N ALA A 226 -6.07 -0.89 3.16
CA ALA A 226 -7.39 -1.10 2.59
C ALA A 226 -7.43 -2.20 1.52
N TYR A 227 -6.28 -2.57 0.95
CA TYR A 227 -6.18 -3.60 -0.07
C TYR A 227 -6.03 -5.00 0.51
N LEU A 228 -6.02 -5.15 1.84
CA LEU A 228 -5.84 -6.43 2.56
C LEU A 228 -4.51 -7.14 2.24
N ILE A 229 -3.51 -6.46 1.67
CA ILE A 229 -2.19 -7.03 1.35
C ILE A 229 -1.51 -7.51 2.63
N ARG A 230 -1.71 -6.76 3.72
CA ARG A 230 -1.25 -7.15 5.05
C ARG A 230 -1.72 -8.55 5.44
N ASN A 231 -3.02 -8.82 5.30
CA ASN A 231 -3.59 -10.09 5.75
C ASN A 231 -3.04 -11.25 4.93
N ASP A 232 -2.90 -11.06 3.60
CA ASP A 232 -2.32 -12.08 2.72
C ASP A 232 -0.85 -12.38 3.10
N LEU A 233 -0.07 -11.34 3.43
CA LEU A 233 1.32 -11.51 3.88
C LEU A 233 1.42 -12.17 5.25
N LEU A 234 0.52 -11.86 6.18
CA LEU A 234 0.47 -12.52 7.49
C LEU A 234 0.14 -14.01 7.34
N VAL A 235 -0.83 -14.36 6.50
CA VAL A 235 -1.18 -15.76 6.19
C VAL A 235 0.02 -16.47 5.56
N ALA A 236 0.68 -15.85 4.57
CA ALA A 236 1.84 -16.42 3.90
C ALA A 236 3.05 -16.64 4.82
N CYS A 237 3.35 -15.66 5.68
CA CYS A 237 4.43 -15.77 6.66
C CYS A 237 4.12 -16.85 7.71
N LEU A 238 2.89 -16.86 8.24
CA LEU A 238 2.46 -17.81 9.26
C LEU A 238 2.43 -19.24 8.71
N SER A 239 1.84 -19.46 7.52
CA SER A 239 1.78 -20.78 6.91
C SER A 239 3.19 -21.33 6.65
N SER A 240 4.10 -20.49 6.16
CA SER A 240 5.47 -20.90 5.88
C SER A 240 6.29 -21.12 7.15
N ALA A 241 6.09 -20.30 8.19
CA ALA A 241 6.73 -20.48 9.49
C ALA A 241 6.31 -21.77 10.22
N ILE A 242 5.12 -22.30 9.92
CA ILE A 242 4.62 -23.55 10.51
C ILE A 242 4.95 -24.75 9.60
N LEU A 243 4.53 -24.72 8.34
CA LEU A 243 4.54 -25.89 7.46
C LEU A 243 5.95 -26.25 6.98
N VAL A 244 6.84 -25.28 6.77
CA VAL A 244 8.20 -25.56 6.30
C VAL A 244 9.05 -26.22 7.40
N PRO A 245 9.08 -25.73 8.65
CA PRO A 245 9.73 -26.48 9.74
C PRO A 245 9.09 -27.85 9.99
N SER A 246 7.76 -27.96 9.93
CA SER A 246 7.06 -29.24 10.06
C SER A 246 7.51 -30.27 9.02
N PHE A 247 7.77 -29.85 7.78
CA PHE A 247 8.37 -30.73 6.76
C PHE A 247 9.71 -31.32 7.24
N TYR A 248 10.65 -30.47 7.68
CA TYR A 248 11.97 -30.94 8.12
C TYR A 248 11.92 -31.76 9.39
N ILE A 249 11.07 -31.38 10.36
CA ILE A 249 10.87 -32.14 11.60
C ILE A 249 10.34 -33.53 11.26
N MET A 250 9.31 -33.62 10.41
CA MET A 250 8.71 -34.89 10.03
C MET A 250 9.66 -35.76 9.20
N GLU A 251 10.43 -35.17 8.29
CA GLU A 251 11.50 -35.88 7.56
C GLU A 251 12.55 -36.46 8.52
N SER A 252 12.86 -35.75 9.61
CA SER A 252 13.85 -36.20 10.60
C SER A 252 13.30 -37.19 11.64
N ALA A 253 12.00 -37.13 11.94
CA ALA A 253 11.39 -37.87 13.05
C ALA A 253 10.71 -39.17 12.60
N ILE A 254 10.25 -39.25 11.36
CA ILE A 254 9.59 -40.46 10.85
C ILE A 254 10.63 -41.49 10.43
N GLU A 255 10.54 -42.68 11.02
CA GLU A 255 11.22 -43.87 10.50
C GLU A 255 10.77 -44.18 9.07
N LYS A 256 11.69 -44.48 8.17
CA LYS A 256 11.43 -44.70 6.73
C LYS A 256 10.29 -45.69 6.46
N ASP A 257 10.12 -46.70 7.32
CA ASP A 257 9.07 -47.72 7.18
C ASP A 257 7.64 -47.16 7.35
N LYS A 258 7.50 -46.03 8.04
CA LYS A 258 6.21 -45.35 8.28
C LYS A 258 5.89 -44.27 7.24
N GLU A 259 6.85 -43.91 6.39
CA GLU A 259 6.68 -42.91 5.31
C GLU A 259 5.59 -43.32 4.31
N ILE A 260 5.29 -44.62 4.22
CA ILE A 260 4.21 -45.16 3.39
C ILE A 260 2.85 -44.53 3.77
N TYR A 261 2.59 -44.23 5.04
CA TYR A 261 1.30 -43.68 5.47
C TYR A 261 1.27 -42.16 5.52
N PHE A 262 2.41 -41.52 5.78
CA PHE A 262 2.48 -40.09 6.00
C PHE A 262 3.70 -39.49 5.29
N ASN A 263 3.45 -38.81 4.17
CA ASN A 263 4.49 -38.19 3.37
C ASN A 263 4.76 -36.76 3.87
N SER A 264 6.00 -36.49 4.31
CA SER A 264 6.46 -35.18 4.75
C SER A 264 6.26 -34.10 3.67
N THR A 265 6.38 -34.46 2.38
CA THR A 265 6.25 -33.53 1.25
C THR A 265 4.88 -32.86 1.14
N LEU A 266 3.86 -33.44 1.81
CA LEU A 266 2.52 -32.88 1.88
C LEU A 266 2.53 -31.50 2.55
N PHE A 267 3.35 -31.27 3.58
CA PHE A 267 3.42 -29.95 4.25
C PHE A 267 3.88 -28.85 3.30
N LEU A 268 4.91 -29.12 2.49
CA LEU A 268 5.38 -28.16 1.48
C LEU A 268 4.34 -27.93 0.39
N SER A 269 3.68 -29.00 -0.06
CA SER A 269 2.63 -28.92 -1.08
C SER A 269 1.45 -28.07 -0.60
N ILE A 270 0.99 -28.29 0.65
CA ILE A 270 -0.06 -27.49 1.29
C ILE A 270 0.39 -26.04 1.43
N ASN A 271 1.64 -25.79 1.84
CA ASN A 271 2.14 -24.42 1.95
C ASN A 271 2.09 -23.69 0.61
N MET A 272 2.54 -24.31 -0.48
CA MET A 272 2.48 -23.70 -1.81
C MET A 272 1.04 -23.40 -2.26
N VAL A 273 0.08 -24.29 -1.95
CA VAL A 273 -1.35 -24.03 -2.21
C VAL A 273 -1.85 -22.83 -1.42
N ILE A 274 -1.54 -22.73 -0.12
CA ILE A 274 -1.93 -21.59 0.72
C ILE A 274 -1.33 -20.28 0.18
N LEU A 275 -0.06 -20.30 -0.22
CA LEU A 275 0.61 -19.15 -0.82
C LEU A 275 -0.06 -18.72 -2.13
N GLN A 276 -0.41 -19.67 -3.00
CA GLN A 276 -1.11 -19.36 -4.25
C GLN A 276 -2.51 -18.81 -4.01
N VAL A 277 -3.27 -19.43 -3.09
CA VAL A 277 -4.63 -19.00 -2.79
C VAL A 277 -4.63 -17.59 -2.19
N SER A 278 -3.79 -17.33 -1.19
CA SER A 278 -3.71 -16.02 -0.53
C SER A 278 -3.14 -14.94 -1.45
N ALA A 279 -2.11 -15.22 -2.25
CA ALA A 279 -1.44 -14.20 -3.06
C ALA A 279 -2.13 -13.92 -4.39
N VAL A 280 -2.87 -14.88 -4.97
CA VAL A 280 -3.41 -14.80 -6.33
C VAL A 280 -4.92 -14.97 -6.37
N VAL A 281 -5.46 -16.03 -5.76
CA VAL A 281 -6.89 -16.38 -5.87
C VAL A 281 -7.77 -15.42 -5.07
N VAL A 282 -7.45 -15.16 -3.80
CA VAL A 282 -8.21 -14.25 -2.94
C VAL A 282 -8.31 -12.84 -3.55
N PRO A 283 -7.22 -12.22 -4.03
CA PRO A 283 -7.28 -10.90 -4.68
C PRO A 283 -8.15 -10.89 -5.95
N LEU A 284 -8.13 -11.97 -6.73
CA LEU A 284 -8.99 -12.11 -7.91
C LEU A 284 -10.47 -12.19 -7.55
N ILE A 285 -10.82 -12.93 -6.50
CA ILE A 285 -12.20 -13.04 -6.01
C ILE A 285 -12.66 -11.69 -5.46
N GLN A 286 -11.83 -11.03 -4.65
CA GLN A 286 -12.13 -9.70 -4.10
C GLN A 286 -12.38 -8.69 -5.21
N PHE A 287 -11.53 -8.67 -6.25
CA PHE A 287 -11.72 -7.80 -7.41
C PHE A 287 -13.05 -8.05 -8.13
N ARG A 288 -13.52 -9.30 -8.22
CA ARG A 288 -14.83 -9.62 -8.81
C ARG A 288 -16.01 -9.16 -7.94
N ASN A 289 -15.83 -9.19 -6.62
CA ASN A 289 -16.88 -8.83 -5.67
C ASN A 289 -17.00 -7.32 -5.46
N VAL A 290 -16.04 -6.51 -5.92
CA VAL A 290 -16.25 -5.07 -6.06
C VAL A 290 -17.35 -4.92 -7.12
N PRO A 291 -18.57 -4.45 -6.75
CA PRO A 291 -19.70 -4.40 -7.66
C PRO A 291 -19.32 -3.50 -8.84
N GLY A 292 -18.99 -4.15 -9.96
CA GLY A 292 -18.71 -3.49 -11.21
C GLY A 292 -19.97 -2.78 -11.67
N ASP A 293 -19.82 -1.52 -12.03
CA ASP A 293 -20.72 -0.89 -12.98
C ASP A 293 -22.16 -0.56 -12.54
N HIS A 294 -22.35 -0.01 -11.34
CA HIS A 294 -23.43 0.97 -11.11
C HIS A 294 -22.96 2.44 -10.89
N PRO A 295 -21.94 2.96 -11.60
CA PRO A 295 -21.47 4.35 -11.45
C PRO A 295 -22.53 5.35 -11.93
N ALA A 296 -23.41 4.96 -12.85
CA ALA A 296 -24.37 5.88 -13.46
C ALA A 296 -25.45 6.35 -12.47
N GLN A 297 -25.96 5.48 -11.58
CA GLN A 297 -27.00 5.88 -10.63
C GLN A 297 -26.44 6.38 -9.29
N GLN A 298 -25.23 5.97 -8.89
CA GLN A 298 -24.60 6.50 -7.67
C GLN A 298 -23.83 7.82 -7.90
N GLY A 299 -23.45 8.15 -9.13
CA GLY A 299 -22.55 9.28 -9.43
C GLY A 299 -23.06 10.64 -8.94
N LEU A 300 -24.36 10.92 -9.03
CA LEU A 300 -24.94 12.20 -8.58
C LEU A 300 -24.87 12.36 -7.05
N SER A 301 -25.22 11.30 -6.31
CA SER A 301 -25.16 11.29 -4.85
C SER A 301 -23.71 11.33 -4.34
N ILE A 302 -22.80 10.59 -4.98
CA ILE A 302 -21.37 10.55 -4.63
C ILE A 302 -20.75 11.94 -4.81
N ARG A 303 -21.04 12.62 -5.91
CA ARG A 303 -20.52 13.97 -6.14
C ARG A 303 -20.99 14.93 -5.06
N GLN A 304 -22.28 14.99 -4.75
CA GLN A 304 -22.79 15.88 -3.70
C GLN A 304 -22.19 15.57 -2.32
N THR A 305 -22.07 14.28 -1.98
CA THR A 305 -21.43 13.84 -0.73
C THR A 305 -19.96 14.25 -0.67
N PHE A 306 -19.24 14.12 -1.79
CA PHE A 306 -17.85 14.58 -1.89
C PHE A 306 -17.73 16.08 -1.63
N ILE A 307 -18.62 16.89 -2.21
CA ILE A 307 -18.62 18.34 -2.03
C ILE A 307 -18.79 18.69 -0.55
N GLN A 308 -19.75 18.07 0.13
CA GLN A 308 -19.99 18.30 1.54
C GLN A 308 -18.80 17.90 2.42
N ILE A 309 -18.18 16.74 2.14
CA ILE A 309 -16.98 16.26 2.83
C ILE A 309 -15.79 17.18 2.58
N ALA A 310 -15.65 17.64 1.34
CA ALA A 310 -14.59 18.55 0.95
C ALA A 310 -14.75 19.90 1.65
N GLU A 311 -15.95 20.46 1.68
CA GLU A 311 -16.28 21.77 2.29
C GLU A 311 -16.13 21.78 3.81
N ASP A 312 -16.46 20.67 4.49
CA ASP A 312 -16.29 20.58 5.94
C ASP A 312 -14.82 20.25 6.32
N PRO A 313 -14.13 21.13 7.07
CA PRO A 313 -12.73 20.92 7.44
C PRO A 313 -12.51 19.66 8.30
N GLN A 314 -13.49 19.27 9.12
CA GLN A 314 -13.38 18.07 9.95
C GLN A 314 -13.45 16.80 9.11
N TRP A 315 -14.40 16.74 8.18
CA TRP A 315 -14.53 15.61 7.25
C TRP A 315 -13.34 15.54 6.29
N MET A 316 -12.85 16.67 5.80
CA MET A 316 -11.64 16.71 4.97
C MET A 316 -10.42 16.19 5.74
N ALA A 317 -10.25 16.54 7.02
CA ALA A 317 -9.16 16.01 7.85
C ALA A 317 -9.27 14.48 8.03
N GLN A 318 -10.48 13.96 8.22
CA GLN A 318 -10.73 12.51 8.26
C GLN A 318 -10.44 11.85 6.91
N LEU A 319 -10.82 12.48 5.79
CA LEU A 319 -10.51 11.99 4.45
C LEU A 319 -9.00 11.97 4.19
N CYS A 320 -8.25 13.00 4.62
CA CYS A 320 -6.79 13.02 4.55
C CYS A 320 -6.17 11.84 5.31
N LYS A 321 -6.60 11.61 6.55
CA LYS A 321 -6.16 10.48 7.36
C LYS A 321 -6.51 9.14 6.71
N PHE A 322 -7.69 9.04 6.09
CA PHE A 322 -8.06 7.85 5.34
C PHE A 322 -7.17 7.65 4.11
N CYS A 323 -6.86 8.72 3.37
CA CYS A 323 -5.96 8.67 2.22
C CYS A 323 -4.53 8.25 2.61
N GLU A 324 -4.04 8.66 3.79
CA GLU A 324 -2.78 8.19 4.36
C GLU A 324 -2.77 6.66 4.51
N LEU A 325 -3.82 6.11 5.11
CA LEU A 325 -3.98 4.66 5.29
C LEU A 325 -4.16 3.89 3.97
N ASN A 326 -4.57 4.59 2.90
CA ASN A 326 -4.80 4.02 1.57
C ASN A 326 -3.64 4.30 0.58
N PHE A 327 -2.52 4.83 1.07
CA PHE A 327 -1.35 5.15 0.26
C PHE A 327 -1.67 6.10 -0.92
N CYS A 328 -2.55 7.08 -0.68
CA CYS A 328 -2.97 8.07 -1.67
C CYS A 328 -3.11 9.48 -1.06
N SER A 329 -2.31 9.76 -0.03
CA SER A 329 -2.33 11.05 0.67
C SER A 329 -2.17 12.23 -0.28
N GLU A 330 -1.36 12.08 -1.34
CA GLU A 330 -1.06 13.12 -2.32
C GLU A 330 -2.31 13.74 -2.96
N LEU A 331 -3.39 12.96 -3.13
CA LEU A 331 -4.64 13.44 -3.73
C LEU A 331 -5.36 14.43 -2.81
N ALA A 332 -5.51 14.09 -1.53
CA ALA A 332 -6.17 14.97 -0.57
C ALA A 332 -5.32 16.23 -0.29
N LEU A 333 -4.01 16.06 -0.27
CA LEU A 333 -3.04 17.15 -0.08
C LEU A 333 -3.02 18.11 -1.24
N PHE A 334 -3.08 17.60 -2.48
CA PHE A 334 -3.21 18.41 -3.68
C PHE A 334 -4.41 19.36 -3.56
N LEU A 335 -5.58 18.84 -3.16
CA LEU A 335 -6.79 19.66 -3.02
C LEU A 335 -6.63 20.73 -1.94
N ASN A 336 -6.02 20.41 -0.81
CA ASN A 336 -5.80 21.37 0.26
C ASN A 336 -4.86 22.51 -0.18
N GLU A 337 -3.74 22.17 -0.83
CA GLU A 337 -2.79 23.17 -1.34
C GLU A 337 -3.39 23.99 -2.49
N TYR A 338 -4.23 23.38 -3.32
CA TYR A 338 -4.92 24.08 -4.39
C TYR A 338 -5.90 25.14 -3.84
N ARG A 339 -6.61 24.83 -2.75
CA ARG A 339 -7.47 25.80 -2.03
C ARG A 339 -6.66 26.98 -1.51
N LYS A 340 -5.52 26.71 -0.88
CA LYS A 340 -4.60 27.78 -0.41
C LYS A 340 -4.14 28.65 -1.58
N LEU A 341 -3.79 28.04 -2.72
CA LEU A 341 -3.41 28.78 -3.91
C LEU A 341 -4.55 29.68 -4.42
N LYS A 342 -5.79 29.20 -4.44
CA LYS A 342 -6.96 30.01 -4.83
C LYS A 342 -7.26 31.14 -3.84
N PHE A 343 -7.06 30.90 -2.55
CA PHE A 343 -7.17 31.95 -1.52
C PHE A 343 -6.17 33.09 -1.75
N LEU A 344 -4.91 32.77 -2.04
CA LEU A 344 -3.88 33.78 -2.35
C LEU A 344 -4.23 34.61 -3.60
N ILE A 345 -4.84 33.99 -4.62
CA ILE A 345 -5.34 34.71 -5.79
C ILE A 345 -6.42 35.70 -5.39
N TRP A 346 -7.37 35.27 -4.56
CA TRP A 346 -8.47 36.13 -4.10
C TRP A 346 -7.96 37.31 -3.28
N GLU A 347 -7.08 37.07 -2.32
CA GLU A 347 -6.47 38.11 -1.49
C GLU A 347 -5.74 39.15 -2.35
N SER A 348 -5.01 38.69 -3.38
CA SER A 348 -4.34 39.59 -4.32
C SER A 348 -5.33 40.46 -5.11
N LYS A 349 -6.54 39.98 -5.42
CA LYS A 349 -7.56 40.76 -6.14
C LYS A 349 -8.23 41.78 -5.22
N VAL A 350 -8.53 41.39 -3.98
CA VAL A 350 -9.11 42.30 -2.98
C VAL A 350 -8.15 43.46 -2.71
N THR A 351 -6.84 43.19 -2.69
CA THR A 351 -5.81 44.21 -2.50
C THR A 351 -5.76 45.20 -3.67
N ASP A 352 -5.84 44.72 -4.92
CA ASP A 352 -5.93 45.61 -6.10
C ASP A 352 -7.16 46.51 -6.04
N ILE A 353 -8.33 45.95 -5.72
CA ILE A 353 -9.59 46.71 -5.65
C ILE A 353 -9.48 47.81 -4.58
N LYS A 354 -8.89 47.49 -3.42
CA LYS A 354 -8.67 48.48 -2.36
C LYS A 354 -7.69 49.58 -2.76
N MET A 355 -6.69 49.28 -3.58
CA MET A 355 -5.76 50.28 -4.12
C MET A 355 -6.39 51.11 -5.25
N GLU A 356 -7.29 50.52 -6.03
CA GLU A 356 -8.00 51.19 -7.13
C GLU A 356 -9.13 52.10 -6.65
N ILE A 357 -9.70 51.90 -5.45
CA ILE A 357 -10.59 52.87 -4.81
C ILE A 357 -9.70 54.02 -4.32
N PRO A 358 -9.51 55.09 -5.10
CA PRO A 358 -8.63 56.17 -4.71
C PRO A 358 -9.36 56.93 -3.60
N SER A 359 -8.57 57.68 -2.84
CA SER A 359 -8.97 58.73 -1.89
C SER A 359 -9.99 59.74 -2.46
N GLN A 360 -11.20 59.31 -2.77
CA GLN A 360 -12.34 60.15 -3.11
C GLN A 360 -13.01 60.68 -1.84
N LYS A 361 -12.23 60.80 -0.76
CA LYS A 361 -12.56 61.53 0.47
C LYS A 361 -11.95 62.94 0.51
N SER A 362 -11.30 63.39 -0.56
CA SER A 362 -10.80 64.77 -0.70
C SER A 362 -11.80 65.73 -1.39
N SER A 363 -13.07 65.37 -1.54
CA SER A 363 -14.10 66.22 -2.16
C SER A 363 -15.27 66.56 -1.23
N MET A 364 -15.13 66.33 0.07
CA MET A 364 -16.13 66.73 1.08
C MET A 364 -15.65 67.95 1.88
N GLU A 365 -15.25 69.00 1.17
CA GLU A 365 -14.87 70.31 1.73
C GLU A 365 -15.83 71.43 1.24
N ILE A 366 -17.12 71.13 1.09
CA ILE A 366 -18.18 72.12 0.75
C ILE A 366 -19.35 72.15 1.78
N ILE A 367 -19.24 71.46 2.92
CA ILE A 367 -20.23 71.60 4.02
C ILE A 367 -19.49 71.91 5.33
N ASN A 368 -18.84 73.08 5.37
CA ASN A 368 -18.34 73.70 6.60
C ASN A 368 -18.94 75.11 6.81
N SER A 369 -20.16 75.34 6.33
CA SER A 369 -20.90 76.58 6.56
C SER A 369 -22.27 76.29 7.18
N LEU A 370 -22.30 75.66 8.35
CA LEU A 370 -23.36 75.81 9.35
C LEU A 370 -22.93 75.00 10.57
N ASP A 371 -22.33 75.66 11.56
CA ASP A 371 -22.72 75.49 12.96
C ASP A 371 -21.88 76.42 13.84
N SER A 372 -22.51 77.53 14.17
CA SER A 372 -22.13 78.51 15.15
C SER A 372 -22.59 78.10 16.55
N LEU A 373 -21.67 78.18 17.53
CA LEU A 373 -21.83 78.31 19.00
C LEU A 373 -22.05 77.02 19.84
N PRO A 374 -21.70 77.05 21.16
CA PRO A 374 -20.41 77.35 21.79
C PRO A 374 -19.95 76.19 22.73
N PRO A 375 -18.69 76.17 23.24
CA PRO A 375 -18.21 75.11 24.12
C PRO A 375 -18.65 75.35 25.59
N PRO A 376 -18.68 74.31 26.43
CA PRO A 376 -17.63 74.24 27.44
C PRO A 376 -17.26 72.82 27.90
N PHE A 377 -15.97 72.55 28.10
CA PHE A 377 -15.36 72.24 29.42
C PHE A 377 -13.97 71.64 29.20
N ASP A 378 -12.97 72.38 29.66
CA ASP A 378 -11.65 71.90 30.01
C ASP A 378 -11.74 70.84 31.12
N LEU A 379 -10.86 69.84 31.08
CA LEU A 379 -10.09 69.42 32.25
C LEU A 379 -8.87 68.59 31.82
N THR A 380 -7.76 69.30 31.92
CA THR A 380 -6.37 68.88 32.03
C THR A 380 -6.16 67.71 33.00
N SER A 381 -5.32 66.74 32.61
CA SER A 381 -4.28 66.23 33.52
C SER A 381 -3.12 65.58 32.74
N SER A 382 -1.97 66.21 32.93
CA SER A 382 -0.59 65.73 32.90
C SER A 382 -0.43 64.35 33.56
N ASP A 383 0.48 63.45 33.18
CA ASP A 383 1.95 63.58 33.15
C ASP A 383 2.61 62.30 32.56
N PRO A 384 3.96 62.24 32.42
CA PRO A 384 4.67 61.47 31.39
C PRO A 384 5.50 60.28 31.94
N LEU A 385 6.18 59.61 31.00
CA LEU A 385 7.38 58.77 31.15
C LEU A 385 7.28 57.48 32.00
N HIS A 386 7.45 56.33 31.34
CA HIS A 386 8.57 55.42 31.65
C HIS A 386 8.82 54.42 30.51
N SER A 387 9.96 54.60 29.85
CA SER A 387 10.70 53.57 29.14
C SER A 387 11.63 52.87 30.13
N ASP A 388 11.62 51.53 30.14
CA ASP A 388 12.72 50.60 30.49
C ASP A 388 12.13 49.18 30.52
N LEU A 389 12.48 48.30 29.57
CA LEU A 389 13.61 47.37 29.56
C LEU A 389 13.26 45.97 30.10
N LEU A 390 13.25 45.01 29.15
CA LEU A 390 13.70 43.61 29.21
C LEU A 390 13.38 42.78 30.46
N HIS A 391 12.43 41.83 30.31
CA HIS A 391 12.63 40.44 30.76
C HIS A 391 11.65 39.48 30.03
N LEU A 392 12.21 38.66 29.13
CA LEU A 392 11.57 37.45 28.60
C LEU A 392 11.87 36.29 29.56
N PRO A 393 10.86 35.53 30.05
CA PRO A 393 11.08 34.17 30.47
C PRO A 393 10.79 33.24 29.29
N ASN A 394 11.84 32.52 28.92
CA ASN A 394 11.86 31.37 28.06
C ASN A 394 11.11 30.22 28.79
N GLN A 395 9.91 29.87 28.35
CA GLN A 395 9.26 28.61 28.75
C GLN A 395 8.70 27.90 27.51
N SER A 396 9.51 26.96 27.05
CA SER A 396 9.13 25.88 26.14
C SER A 396 8.25 24.88 26.88
N SER A 397 6.95 24.91 26.63
CA SER A 397 6.05 23.79 26.86
C SER A 397 5.19 23.60 25.62
N SER A 398 5.67 22.73 24.71
CA SER A 398 4.83 22.17 23.66
C SER A 398 3.79 21.25 24.31
N GLU A 399 2.59 21.76 24.53
CA GLU A 399 1.43 20.92 24.75
C GLU A 399 1.04 20.24 23.44
N THR A 400 1.40 18.96 23.32
CA THR A 400 0.92 18.09 22.25
C THR A 400 -0.58 17.85 22.48
N PHE A 401 -1.42 18.48 21.68
CA PHE A 401 -2.87 18.29 21.70
C PHE A 401 -3.23 16.90 21.13
N THR A 402 -3.35 15.90 22.00
CA THR A 402 -3.89 14.58 21.64
C THR A 402 -5.41 14.59 21.77
N LEU A 403 -6.13 14.53 20.64
CA LEU A 403 -7.55 14.18 20.60
C LEU A 403 -7.74 12.76 21.18
N PRO A 404 -8.70 12.53 22.09
CA PRO A 404 -8.97 11.20 22.62
C PRO A 404 -9.62 10.35 21.52
N LEU A 405 -8.85 9.51 20.86
CA LEU A 405 -9.38 8.40 20.08
C LEU A 405 -9.74 7.28 21.05
N ALA A 406 -11.02 6.93 21.11
CA ALA A 406 -11.49 5.75 21.83
C ALA A 406 -10.79 4.48 21.28
N PRO A 407 -10.47 3.49 22.14
CA PRO A 407 -9.91 2.22 21.71
C PRO A 407 -10.90 1.49 20.80
N ILE A 408 -10.38 0.96 19.69
CA ILE A 408 -11.13 0.23 18.66
C ILE A 408 -11.14 -1.25 19.03
N ASP A 409 -12.32 -1.87 19.03
CA ASP A 409 -12.49 -3.32 19.19
C ASP A 409 -12.21 -4.04 17.85
N GLU A 410 -11.46 -5.15 17.88
CA GLU A 410 -10.61 -5.60 16.76
C GLU A 410 -11.17 -6.75 15.88
N ASP A 411 -12.31 -7.40 16.20
CA ASP A 411 -12.59 -8.74 15.63
C ASP A 411 -13.96 -9.01 14.94
N ALA A 412 -14.77 -8.02 14.57
CA ALA A 412 -16.06 -8.28 13.89
C ALA A 412 -16.00 -8.12 12.36
N VAL A 413 -16.11 -9.22 11.61
CA VAL A 413 -16.38 -9.22 10.14
C VAL A 413 -17.82 -9.67 9.89
N PRO A 414 -18.77 -8.77 9.57
CA PRO A 414 -20.14 -9.16 9.24
C PRO A 414 -20.34 -9.40 7.73
N SER A 415 -21.16 -10.40 7.42
CA SER A 415 -21.67 -10.73 6.08
C SER A 415 -22.70 -9.68 5.60
N TYR A 416 -22.67 -9.34 4.32
CA TYR A 416 -23.36 -8.17 3.73
C TYR A 416 -24.80 -8.46 3.26
N ALA A 417 -25.71 -7.52 3.56
CA ALA A 417 -26.96 -7.29 2.83
C ALA A 417 -27.00 -5.81 2.36
N PRO A 418 -27.43 -5.50 1.12
CA PRO A 418 -27.38 -4.14 0.59
C PRO A 418 -28.52 -3.28 1.14
N ALA A 419 -28.21 -2.28 1.95
CA ALA A 419 -29.13 -1.18 2.30
C ALA A 419 -29.02 -0.04 1.26
N SER A 420 -30.10 0.70 1.02
CA SER A 420 -30.13 1.79 0.02
C SER A 420 -29.27 3.00 0.46
N SER A 421 -28.43 3.51 -0.45
CA SER A 421 -27.38 4.49 -0.14
C SER A 421 -27.89 5.89 0.22
N SER A 422 -29.11 6.28 -0.17
CA SER A 422 -29.61 7.64 0.05
C SER A 422 -29.86 7.95 1.52
N LYS A 423 -30.55 7.07 2.25
CA LYS A 423 -30.78 7.20 3.71
C LYS A 423 -29.47 7.20 4.51
N LEU A 424 -28.42 6.63 3.93
CA LEU A 424 -27.14 6.38 4.56
C LEU A 424 -26.28 7.67 4.61
N VAL A 425 -26.37 8.47 3.56
CA VAL A 425 -25.74 9.80 3.47
C VAL A 425 -26.39 10.76 4.47
N ASP A 426 -27.72 10.78 4.55
CA ASP A 426 -28.46 11.64 5.49
C ASP A 426 -28.13 11.33 6.97
N LEU A 427 -27.85 10.05 7.28
CA LEU A 427 -27.45 9.61 8.62
C LEU A 427 -26.04 10.06 9.01
N LEU A 428 -25.09 10.07 8.07
CA LEU A 428 -23.72 10.52 8.31
C LEU A 428 -23.62 12.05 8.45
N LEU A 429 -24.49 12.79 7.75
CA LEU A 429 -24.45 14.26 7.70
C LEU A 429 -25.23 14.95 8.81
N LYS A 430 -25.82 14.19 9.74
CA LYS A 430 -26.53 14.77 10.89
C LYS A 430 -25.48 15.38 11.85
N LYS A 431 -25.21 16.68 11.68
CA LYS A 431 -24.17 17.44 12.39
C LYS A 431 -24.20 17.21 13.91
N PRO A 432 -23.06 16.93 14.56
CA PRO A 432 -22.94 17.05 16.01
C PRO A 432 -23.02 18.52 16.41
N THR A 433 -24.02 18.86 17.23
CA THR A 433 -24.33 20.22 17.67
C THR A 433 -23.33 20.71 18.73
N LYS A 434 -22.12 21.10 18.35
CA LYS A 434 -21.21 21.92 19.17
C LYS A 434 -20.33 22.80 18.27
N THR A 435 -20.70 24.06 18.12
CA THR A 435 -19.98 25.08 17.35
C THR A 435 -18.81 25.65 18.17
N LEU A 436 -17.58 25.41 17.73
CA LEU A 436 -16.43 26.28 18.03
C LEU A 436 -16.36 27.41 16.98
N PRO A 437 -15.82 28.59 17.32
CA PRO A 437 -15.67 29.70 16.39
C PRO A 437 -14.64 29.33 15.31
N ALA A 438 -15.12 29.18 14.08
CA ALA A 438 -14.29 28.92 12.91
C ALA A 438 -13.57 30.20 12.48
N THR A 439 -12.24 30.13 12.36
CA THR A 439 -11.40 31.14 11.71
C THR A 439 -11.79 31.33 10.24
N THR A 440 -11.65 32.56 9.74
CA THR A 440 -12.10 33.14 8.46
C THR A 440 -11.61 32.46 7.16
N TYR A 441 -10.98 31.29 7.25
CA TYR A 441 -10.42 30.54 6.11
C TYR A 441 -11.43 29.57 5.46
N ASN A 442 -12.59 29.34 6.09
CA ASN A 442 -13.53 28.27 5.70
C ASN A 442 -14.55 28.64 4.60
N ASP A 443 -14.62 29.88 4.13
CA ASP A 443 -15.66 30.29 3.17
C ASP A 443 -15.35 29.95 1.70
N PHE A 444 -14.19 29.36 1.38
CA PHE A 444 -13.88 28.92 0.01
C PHE A 444 -14.27 27.46 -0.26
N SER A 445 -15.39 27.28 -0.96
CA SER A 445 -15.80 25.98 -1.50
C SER A 445 -14.79 25.45 -2.53
N ILE A 446 -14.53 24.13 -2.54
CA ILE A 446 -13.75 23.48 -3.61
C ILE A 446 -14.49 23.58 -4.96
N THR A 447 -15.81 23.71 -4.91
CA THR A 447 -16.67 23.44 -6.07
C THR A 447 -17.10 24.67 -6.84
N THR A 448 -17.16 25.82 -6.20
CA THR A 448 -17.21 27.10 -6.89
C THR A 448 -15.79 27.61 -7.00
N SER A 449 -15.16 27.39 -8.15
CA SER A 449 -13.98 28.18 -8.47
C SER A 449 -14.43 29.64 -8.44
N ILE A 450 -13.71 30.51 -7.75
CA ILE A 450 -13.91 31.97 -7.83
C ILE A 450 -13.87 32.43 -9.31
N LEU A 451 -13.22 31.65 -10.17
CA LEU A 451 -13.15 31.85 -11.61
C LEU A 451 -14.36 31.31 -12.38
N ASP A 452 -15.23 30.50 -11.79
CA ASP A 452 -16.48 30.06 -12.42
C ASP A 452 -17.47 31.22 -12.51
N GLU A 453 -17.40 32.18 -11.59
CA GLU A 453 -18.16 33.43 -11.66
C GLU A 453 -17.61 34.40 -12.73
N LEU A 454 -16.36 34.22 -13.18
CA LEU A 454 -15.71 35.10 -14.14
C LEU A 454 -14.92 34.30 -15.20
N PRO A 455 -15.60 33.68 -16.18
CA PRO A 455 -14.98 32.85 -17.22
C PRO A 455 -13.85 33.57 -17.96
N HIS A 456 -14.01 34.87 -18.19
CA HIS A 456 -13.03 35.73 -18.87
C HIS A 456 -11.72 35.92 -18.12
N GLN A 457 -11.63 35.50 -16.85
CA GLN A 457 -10.41 35.62 -16.05
C GLN A 457 -9.55 34.36 -16.06
N ARG A 458 -10.03 33.25 -16.63
CA ARG A 458 -9.29 31.97 -16.65
C ARG A 458 -7.96 32.05 -17.37
N ASP A 459 -7.93 32.76 -18.51
CA ASP A 459 -6.74 32.91 -19.34
C ASP A 459 -5.86 34.10 -18.95
N ARG A 460 -6.21 34.82 -17.87
CA ARG A 460 -5.37 35.93 -17.41
C ARG A 460 -4.04 35.39 -16.88
N PRO A 461 -2.91 36.03 -17.23
CA PRO A 461 -1.62 35.66 -16.69
C PRO A 461 -1.61 35.88 -15.17
N VAL A 462 -0.95 34.96 -14.46
CA VAL A 462 -0.73 35.08 -13.01
C VAL A 462 0.15 36.31 -12.73
N LYS A 463 -0.21 37.10 -11.72
CA LYS A 463 0.62 38.23 -11.26
C LYS A 463 2.01 37.76 -10.84
N SER A 464 3.02 38.61 -11.01
CA SER A 464 4.42 38.33 -10.65
C SER A 464 4.58 37.86 -9.20
N THR A 465 3.82 38.45 -8.26
CA THR A 465 3.83 38.10 -6.83
C THR A 465 3.36 36.66 -6.55
N LEU A 466 2.45 36.12 -7.36
CA LEU A 466 1.90 34.77 -7.19
C LEU A 466 2.66 33.70 -7.99
N ARG A 467 3.51 34.12 -8.92
CA ARG A 467 4.24 33.22 -9.83
C ARG A 467 5.07 32.17 -9.08
N HIS A 468 5.71 32.57 -7.98
CA HIS A 468 6.49 31.66 -7.14
C HIS A 468 5.62 30.55 -6.53
N HIS A 469 4.42 30.88 -6.03
CA HIS A 469 3.49 29.90 -5.47
C HIS A 469 3.00 28.90 -6.52
N TYR A 470 2.74 29.35 -7.76
CA TYR A 470 2.39 28.46 -8.87
C TYR A 470 3.52 27.51 -9.23
N PHE A 471 4.76 28.01 -9.27
CA PHE A 471 5.92 27.18 -9.54
C PHE A 471 6.18 26.15 -8.44
N LEU A 472 6.07 26.55 -7.16
CA LEU A 472 6.16 25.63 -6.03
C LEU A 472 5.06 24.55 -6.09
N PHE A 473 3.83 24.92 -6.40
CA PHE A 473 2.73 23.98 -6.57
C PHE A 473 3.01 22.97 -7.68
N TYR A 474 3.50 23.44 -8.84
CA TYR A 474 3.94 22.58 -9.93
C TYR A 474 5.04 21.61 -9.49
N GLN A 475 6.12 22.10 -8.88
CA GLN A 475 7.23 21.26 -8.40
C GLN A 475 6.78 20.22 -7.37
N ARG A 476 5.76 20.56 -6.58
CA ARG A 476 5.25 19.74 -5.48
C ARG A 476 4.40 18.56 -5.94
N PHE A 477 3.58 18.76 -6.96
CA PHE A 477 2.53 17.81 -7.35
C PHE A 477 2.55 17.37 -8.81
N CYS A 478 3.08 18.20 -9.72
CA CYS A 478 2.97 17.97 -11.15
C CYS A 478 4.33 17.69 -11.81
N ALA A 479 5.43 18.19 -11.27
CA ALA A 479 6.74 17.94 -11.85
C ALA A 479 7.03 16.43 -11.88
N PRO A 480 7.72 15.93 -12.93
CA PRO A 480 8.17 14.55 -12.95
C PRO A 480 8.97 14.25 -11.69
N ASP A 481 8.64 13.15 -11.01
CA ASP A 481 9.28 12.73 -9.76
C ASP A 481 9.06 13.68 -8.57
N ALA A 482 8.00 14.49 -8.63
CA ALA A 482 7.58 15.29 -7.50
C ALA A 482 7.30 14.43 -6.26
N MET A 483 7.57 14.98 -5.07
CA MET A 483 7.41 14.23 -3.81
C MET A 483 5.98 13.73 -3.60
N TRP A 484 5.02 14.54 -4.04
CA TRP A 484 3.59 14.25 -4.01
C TRP A 484 3.03 14.25 -5.43
N GLU A 485 3.79 13.71 -6.38
CA GLU A 485 3.34 13.55 -7.76
C GLU A 485 1.96 12.89 -7.80
N VAL A 486 0.98 13.61 -8.35
CA VAL A 486 -0.38 13.11 -8.54
C VAL A 486 -0.51 12.43 -9.90
N ASN A 487 -1.29 11.35 -9.96
CA ASN A 487 -1.49 10.58 -11.19
C ASN A 487 -2.44 11.31 -12.15
N LEU A 488 -1.91 12.27 -12.91
CA LEU A 488 -2.63 13.05 -13.90
C LEU A 488 -2.53 12.44 -15.30
N SER A 489 -3.50 12.74 -16.15
CA SER A 489 -3.45 12.39 -17.57
C SER A 489 -2.27 13.10 -18.24
N GLY A 490 -1.62 12.41 -19.19
CA GLY A 490 -0.48 12.98 -19.91
C GLY A 490 -0.83 14.27 -20.68
N ARG A 491 -2.09 14.46 -21.06
CA ARG A 491 -2.58 15.70 -21.70
C ARG A 491 -2.59 16.88 -20.71
N THR A 492 -3.15 16.66 -19.52
CA THR A 492 -3.21 17.68 -18.48
C THR A 492 -1.80 18.05 -18.02
N LEU A 493 -0.94 17.05 -17.81
CA LEU A 493 0.44 17.29 -17.40
C LEU A 493 1.27 18.05 -18.45
N ARG A 494 1.13 17.73 -19.74
CA ARG A 494 1.79 18.47 -20.82
C ARG A 494 1.32 19.92 -20.86
N THR A 495 0.01 20.16 -20.78
CA THR A 495 -0.56 21.51 -20.76
C THR A 495 0.02 22.35 -19.61
N ILE A 496 0.10 21.79 -18.42
CA ILE A 496 0.68 22.45 -17.24
C ILE A 496 2.17 22.72 -17.47
N THR A 497 2.92 21.73 -17.95
CA THR A 497 4.37 21.83 -18.16
C THR A 497 4.70 22.89 -19.22
N ASP A 498 3.99 22.90 -20.35
CA ASP A 498 4.16 23.89 -21.41
C ASP A 498 3.96 25.32 -20.89
N GLN A 499 2.99 25.55 -20.00
CA GLN A 499 2.75 26.88 -19.41
C GLN A 499 3.85 27.31 -18.44
N ILE A 500 4.41 26.37 -17.67
CA ILE A 500 5.56 26.64 -16.80
C ILE A 500 6.81 26.94 -17.63
N GLU A 501 7.10 26.14 -18.66
CA GLU A 501 8.27 26.30 -19.53
C GLU A 501 8.23 27.60 -20.34
N ARG A 502 7.06 27.98 -20.84
CA ARG A 502 6.86 29.28 -21.53
C ARG A 502 6.93 30.47 -20.57
N ASN A 503 7.05 30.22 -19.26
CA ASN A 503 6.98 31.24 -18.24
C ASN A 503 5.72 32.11 -18.46
N ALA A 504 4.57 31.45 -18.59
CA ALA A 504 3.27 32.12 -18.80
C ALA A 504 2.14 31.36 -18.06
N PRO A 505 2.24 31.20 -16.72
CA PRO A 505 1.19 30.53 -15.96
C PRO A 505 -0.11 31.35 -16.01
N THR A 506 -1.25 30.68 -16.19
CA THR A 506 -2.58 31.28 -16.12
C THR A 506 -3.28 30.97 -14.80
N LEU A 507 -4.26 31.79 -14.41
CA LEU A 507 -5.00 31.61 -13.15
C LEU A 507 -5.76 30.27 -13.04
N ALA A 508 -6.06 29.64 -14.19
CA ALA A 508 -6.80 28.39 -14.29
C ALA A 508 -5.92 27.17 -14.66
N MET A 509 -4.59 27.31 -14.68
CA MET A 509 -3.72 26.26 -15.24
C MET A 509 -3.81 24.91 -14.53
N PHE A 510 -4.22 24.89 -13.25
CA PHE A 510 -4.36 23.67 -12.45
C PHE A 510 -5.82 23.19 -12.33
N ASP A 511 -6.79 23.88 -12.93
CA ASP A 511 -8.21 23.57 -12.74
C ASP A 511 -8.55 22.17 -13.31
N THR A 512 -8.02 21.83 -14.49
CA THR A 512 -8.17 20.50 -15.08
C THR A 512 -7.51 19.41 -14.24
N ALA A 513 -6.32 19.67 -13.66
CA ALA A 513 -5.68 18.72 -12.76
C ALA A 513 -6.49 18.52 -11.47
N LYS A 514 -7.07 19.60 -10.93
CA LYS A 514 -8.00 19.53 -9.79
C LYS A 514 -9.22 18.68 -10.12
N ASP A 515 -9.81 18.82 -11.29
CA ASP A 515 -10.96 18.00 -11.70
C ASP A 515 -10.58 16.51 -11.80
N GLU A 516 -9.43 16.19 -12.38
CA GLU A 516 -8.92 14.81 -12.42
C GLU A 516 -8.66 14.24 -11.02
N VAL A 517 -8.01 15.00 -10.13
CA VAL A 517 -7.76 14.57 -8.74
C VAL A 517 -9.06 14.36 -7.97
N CYS A 518 -10.03 15.27 -8.11
CA CYS A 518 -11.37 15.09 -7.53
C CYS A 518 -12.03 13.83 -8.07
N GLN A 519 -11.94 13.57 -9.37
CA GLN A 519 -12.49 12.37 -9.99
C GLN A 519 -11.84 11.10 -9.41
N LEU A 520 -10.51 11.07 -9.25
CA LEU A 520 -9.81 9.95 -8.62
C LEU A 520 -10.28 9.72 -7.18
N LEU A 521 -10.42 10.78 -6.38
CA LEU A 521 -10.93 10.67 -5.01
C LEU A 521 -12.37 10.15 -4.98
N MET A 522 -13.25 10.68 -5.83
CA MET A 522 -14.66 10.28 -5.89
C MET A 522 -14.85 8.84 -6.37
N GLN A 523 -14.03 8.37 -7.31
CA GLN A 523 -14.14 7.03 -7.89
C GLN A 523 -13.49 5.96 -7.00
N ASP A 524 -12.27 6.21 -6.53
CA ASP A 524 -11.44 5.16 -5.91
C ASP A 524 -11.48 5.19 -4.37
N ILE A 525 -11.58 6.37 -3.77
CA ILE A 525 -11.33 6.56 -2.33
C ILE A 525 -12.62 6.79 -1.56
N LEU A 526 -13.49 7.67 -2.06
CA LEU A 526 -14.68 8.09 -1.35
C LEU A 526 -15.67 6.96 -1.04
N PRO A 527 -15.95 6.00 -1.93
CA PRO A 527 -16.84 4.89 -1.60
C PRO A 527 -16.32 4.07 -0.43
N LYS A 528 -14.99 3.83 -0.40
CA LYS A 528 -14.32 3.11 0.69
C LYS A 528 -14.33 3.90 1.98
N PHE A 529 -14.13 5.22 1.90
CA PHE A 529 -14.20 6.13 3.03
C PHE A 529 -15.59 6.09 3.70
N ILE A 530 -16.66 6.18 2.90
CA ILE A 530 -18.04 6.14 3.38
C ILE A 530 -18.34 4.78 4.00
N MET A 531 -17.97 3.68 3.35
CA MET A 531 -18.16 2.33 3.89
C MET A 531 -17.44 2.15 5.24
N ALA A 532 -16.18 2.58 5.33
CA ALA A 532 -15.39 2.46 6.56
C ALA A 532 -16.02 3.23 7.74
N HIS A 533 -16.51 4.46 7.51
CA HIS A 533 -17.15 5.26 8.55
C HIS A 533 -18.54 4.74 8.92
N PHE A 534 -19.28 4.17 7.94
CA PHE A 534 -20.58 3.58 8.22
C PHE A 534 -20.47 2.32 9.09
N HIS A 535 -19.48 1.46 8.82
CA HIS A 535 -19.22 0.28 9.66
C HIS A 535 -18.92 0.70 11.10
N GLN A 536 -18.04 1.68 11.29
CA GLN A 536 -17.78 2.24 12.63
C GLN A 536 -19.06 2.75 13.29
N ALA A 537 -19.88 3.52 12.58
CA ALA A 537 -21.14 4.06 13.12
C ALA A 537 -22.17 2.96 13.47
N ARG A 538 -22.10 1.78 12.84
CA ARG A 538 -22.96 0.64 13.14
C ARG A 538 -22.49 -0.11 14.38
N ASP A 539 -21.18 -0.28 14.56
CA ASP A 539 -20.62 -0.99 15.71
C ASP A 539 -20.79 -0.20 17.02
N PHE A 540 -21.01 1.12 16.94
CA PHE A 540 -21.38 1.97 18.08
C PHE A 540 -22.85 1.89 18.51
N LYS A 541 -23.73 1.24 17.73
CA LYS A 541 -25.16 1.07 18.05
C LYS A 541 -25.44 -0.34 18.53
#